data_AF-A0A438IT30-F1
#
_entry.id   AF-A0A438IT30-F1
#
_cell.length_a   1.000
_cell.length_b   1.000
_cell.length_c   1.000
_cell.angle_alpha   90.00
_cell.angle_beta   90.00
_cell.angle_gamma   90.00
#
_symmetry.space_group_name_H-M   'P 1'
#
loop_
_entity.id
_entity.type
_entity.pdbx_description
1 polymer ?
#
loop_
_entity_poly.entity_id
_entity_poly.type
_entity_poly.pdbx_seq_one_letter_code
_entity_poly.pdbx_strand_id
1 'polypeptide(L)'
;MDAQRGNHHQSVSEIHSSMGPVGAFDNSSLHLTIEKLNGKNYREWAQAIELVIDGKGKLGFLTDKTMQPPPTDVATSQKWRSKNSFITSCLINSMKPAIGKTCMFLPTAKDV
;
A
#
# COMPACT_ATOMS: atom_id res chain seq x y z
N MET A 1 57.90 -12.77 21.12
CA MET A 1 57.66 -11.77 20.06
C MET A 1 57.02 -12.50 18.88
N ASP A 2 55.81 -13.05 18.99
CA ASP A 2 54.48 -12.45 19.23
C ASP A 2 53.90 -11.70 18.02
N ALA A 3 52.91 -12.37 17.42
CA ALA A 3 51.71 -11.91 16.75
C ALA A 3 51.81 -10.98 15.52
N GLN A 4 51.64 -11.59 14.35
CA GLN A 4 51.10 -10.95 13.16
C GLN A 4 49.61 -10.62 13.42
N ARG A 5 49.34 -9.34 13.72
CA ARG A 5 48.01 -8.79 13.97
C ARG A 5 47.29 -8.55 12.65
N GLY A 6 46.16 -9.24 12.45
CA GLY A 6 45.23 -8.94 11.36
C GLY A 6 44.53 -7.59 11.58
N ASN A 7 44.09 -6.98 10.48
CA ASN A 7 42.70 -6.58 10.35
C ASN A 7 42.37 -6.20 8.90
N HIS A 8 41.47 -6.98 8.33
CA HIS A 8 40.64 -6.58 7.19
C HIS A 8 39.85 -5.33 7.59
N HIS A 9 40.23 -4.17 7.08
CA HIS A 9 39.35 -3.00 7.13
C HIS A 9 38.43 -3.08 5.92
N GLN A 10 37.33 -3.81 6.12
CA GLN A 10 36.24 -3.93 5.16
C GLN A 10 35.65 -2.53 4.93
N SER A 11 35.49 -2.21 3.65
CA SER A 11 34.94 -0.97 3.11
C SER A 11 33.78 -0.43 3.97
N VAL A 12 33.96 0.77 4.53
CA VAL A 12 32.84 1.59 4.98
C VAL A 12 32.15 2.06 3.71
N SER A 13 31.29 1.22 3.14
CA SER A 13 30.42 1.64 2.05
C SER A 13 29.45 2.65 2.64
N GLU A 14 29.73 3.92 2.33
CA GLU A 14 28.82 5.04 2.32
C GLU A 14 27.38 4.55 2.17
N ILE A 15 26.55 4.89 3.14
CA ILE A 15 25.11 4.71 3.03
C ILE A 15 24.66 5.72 1.97
N HIS A 16 24.77 5.34 0.70
CA HIS A 16 24.13 6.04 -0.40
C HIS A 16 22.64 5.91 -0.14
N SER A 17 22.12 6.94 0.54
CA SER A 17 20.70 7.18 0.73
C SER A 17 20.11 7.42 -0.65
N SER A 18 19.84 6.33 -1.37
CA SER A 18 19.11 6.34 -2.62
C SER A 18 17.64 6.52 -2.26
N MET A 19 17.29 7.74 -1.88
CA MET A 19 15.94 8.23 -2.11
C MET A 19 15.79 8.26 -3.63
N GLY A 20 15.32 7.13 -4.16
CA GLY A 20 14.95 7.00 -5.56
C GLY A 20 13.92 8.08 -5.93
N PRO A 21 13.72 8.33 -7.24
CA PRO A 21 12.77 9.32 -7.68
C PRO A 21 11.38 9.01 -7.07
N VAL A 22 10.67 10.07 -6.66
CA VAL A 22 9.36 10.05 -5.99
C VAL A 22 8.27 9.26 -6.75
N GLY A 23 8.55 8.74 -7.95
CA GLY A 23 7.69 7.81 -8.73
C GLY A 23 8.00 6.32 -8.58
N ALA A 24 8.95 5.89 -7.74
CA ALA A 24 9.28 4.46 -7.60
C ALA A 24 8.22 3.65 -6.80
N PHE A 25 7.24 4.30 -6.18
CA PHE A 25 6.14 3.63 -5.47
C PHE A 25 4.99 3.17 -6.39
N ASP A 26 5.10 3.44 -7.70
CA ASP A 26 4.02 3.24 -8.65
C ASP A 26 3.80 1.78 -9.04
N ASN A 27 4.77 0.88 -8.77
CA ASN A 27 4.70 -0.53 -9.16
C ASN A 27 4.94 -1.54 -8.03
N SER A 28 5.09 -1.11 -6.78
CA SER A 28 5.14 -2.00 -5.61
C SER A 28 3.73 -2.36 -5.17
N SER A 29 3.08 -3.29 -5.89
CA SER A 29 1.71 -3.72 -5.56
C SER A 29 1.64 -4.72 -4.39
N LEU A 30 2.76 -5.10 -3.76
CA LEU A 30 2.80 -6.36 -3.01
C LEU A 30 3.05 -6.25 -1.50
N HIS A 31 3.45 -5.09 -0.97
CA HIS A 31 3.70 -4.93 0.47
C HIS A 31 3.04 -3.67 1.03
N LEU A 32 1.70 -3.58 0.93
CA LEU A 32 0.94 -2.52 1.61
C LEU A 32 1.07 -2.56 3.12
N THR A 33 1.32 -3.76 3.68
CA THR A 33 1.42 -3.99 5.11
C THR A 33 2.56 -4.98 5.39
N ILE A 34 3.16 -4.87 6.58
CA ILE A 34 4.19 -5.82 7.05
C ILE A 34 3.58 -7.22 7.21
N GLU A 35 2.36 -7.28 7.74
CA GLU A 35 1.58 -8.51 7.87
C GLU A 35 0.24 -8.37 7.17
N LYS A 36 -0.20 -9.45 6.51
CA LYS A 36 -1.55 -9.50 5.94
C LYS A 36 -2.61 -9.54 7.04
N LEU A 37 -3.79 -8.97 6.77
CA LEU A 37 -4.93 -9.05 7.68
C LEU A 37 -5.25 -10.52 7.97
N ASN A 38 -5.24 -10.89 9.26
CA ASN A 38 -5.39 -12.26 9.72
C ASN A 38 -6.53 -12.45 10.74
N GLY A 39 -7.34 -11.41 10.95
CA GLY A 39 -8.46 -11.40 11.90
C GLY A 39 -8.07 -10.99 13.33
N LYS A 40 -6.78 -10.95 13.66
CA LYS A 40 -6.27 -10.52 14.98
C LYS A 40 -5.56 -9.17 14.95
N ASN A 41 -5.09 -8.73 13.78
CA ASN A 41 -4.27 -7.54 13.58
C ASN A 41 -5.00 -6.41 12.82
N TYR A 42 -6.32 -6.30 12.96
CA TYR A 42 -7.11 -5.32 12.19
C TYR A 42 -6.65 -3.89 12.42
N ARG A 43 -6.36 -3.50 13.66
CA ARG A 43 -5.99 -2.12 13.99
C ARG A 43 -4.66 -1.72 13.35
N GLU A 44 -3.66 -2.59 13.45
CA GLU A 44 -2.33 -2.39 12.87
C GLU A 44 -2.40 -2.39 11.33
N TRP A 45 -3.19 -3.31 10.76
CA TRP A 45 -3.43 -3.38 9.33
C TRP A 45 -4.14 -2.11 8.82
N ALA A 46 -5.21 -1.67 9.48
CA ALA A 46 -5.98 -0.50 9.08
C ALA A 46 -5.13 0.77 9.11
N GLN A 47 -4.31 0.96 10.15
CA GLN A 47 -3.37 2.08 10.23
C GLN A 47 -2.33 2.07 9.11
N ALA A 48 -1.76 0.91 8.79
CA ALA A 48 -0.80 0.80 7.69
C ALA A 48 -1.44 1.11 6.33
N ILE A 49 -2.64 0.61 6.08
CA ILE A 49 -3.42 0.91 4.87
C ILE A 49 -3.74 2.40 4.78
N GLU A 50 -4.21 3.00 5.86
CA GLU A 50 -4.55 4.43 5.92
C GLU A 50 -3.34 5.27 5.51
N LEU A 51 -2.16 5.01 6.11
CA LEU A 51 -0.91 5.71 5.78
C LEU A 51 -0.51 5.56 4.31
N VAL A 52 -0.60 4.35 3.75
CA VAL A 52 -0.22 4.08 2.35
C VAL A 52 -1.17 4.78 1.37
N ILE A 53 -2.46 4.76 1.65
CA ILE A 53 -3.48 5.37 0.78
C ILE A 53 -3.48 6.90 0.92
N ASP A 54 -3.27 7.42 2.13
CA ASP A 54 -3.15 8.86 2.39
C ASP A 54 -1.87 9.44 1.77
N GLY A 55 -0.74 8.73 1.86
CA GLY A 55 0.50 9.09 1.16
C GLY A 55 0.34 9.18 -0.37
N LYS A 56 -0.71 8.57 -0.95
CA LYS A 56 -1.07 8.67 -2.37
C LYS A 56 -2.15 9.73 -2.66
N GLY A 57 -2.59 10.49 -1.65
CA GLY A 57 -3.66 11.49 -1.77
C GLY A 57 -5.03 10.88 -2.07
N LYS A 58 -5.26 9.62 -1.68
CA LYS A 58 -6.46 8.84 -2.05
C LYS A 58 -7.33 8.48 -0.84
N LEU A 59 -7.05 9.00 0.36
CA LEU A 59 -7.78 8.66 1.59
C LEU A 59 -9.30 8.92 1.50
N GLY A 60 -9.73 9.87 0.66
CA GLY A 60 -11.15 10.15 0.45
C GLY A 60 -11.97 8.97 -0.10
N PHE A 61 -11.33 7.99 -0.74
CA PHE A 61 -12.02 6.78 -1.20
C PHE A 61 -12.33 5.78 -0.07
N LEU A 62 -11.62 5.85 1.06
CA LEU A 62 -11.90 5.05 2.26
C LEU A 62 -12.88 5.76 3.21
N THR A 63 -12.91 7.09 3.18
CA THR A 63 -13.59 7.95 4.17
C THR A 63 -14.84 8.66 3.61
N ASP A 64 -15.38 8.20 2.48
CA ASP A 64 -16.49 8.83 1.72
C ASP A 64 -16.25 10.27 1.22
N LYS A 65 -15.15 10.92 1.58
CA LYS A 65 -14.85 12.29 1.12
C LYS A 65 -14.75 12.38 -0.41
N THR A 66 -14.44 11.26 -1.08
CA THR A 66 -14.46 11.14 -2.54
C THR A 66 -15.72 10.38 -2.99
N MET A 67 -16.81 11.11 -3.15
CA MET A 67 -18.10 10.54 -3.59
C MET A 67 -18.03 9.96 -5.01
N GLN A 68 -18.83 8.92 -5.25
CA GLN A 68 -19.04 8.37 -6.59
C GLN A 68 -19.71 9.43 -7.48
N PRO A 69 -19.13 9.75 -8.66
CA PRO A 69 -19.73 10.69 -9.59
C PRO A 69 -21.03 10.14 -10.19
N PRO A 70 -21.97 11.02 -10.59
CA PRO A 70 -23.14 10.60 -11.33
C PRO A 70 -22.75 9.96 -12.68
N PRO A 71 -23.52 8.98 -13.19
CA PRO A 71 -23.20 8.27 -14.44
C PRO A 71 -23.16 9.16 -15.69
N THR A 72 -23.74 10.36 -15.62
CA THR A 72 -23.81 11.33 -16.71
C THR A 72 -22.45 11.93 -17.07
N ASP A 73 -21.50 11.95 -16.12
CA ASP A 73 -20.12 12.36 -16.39
C ASP A 73 -19.24 11.12 -16.60
N VAL A 74 -19.21 10.64 -17.84
CA VAL A 74 -18.51 9.40 -18.22
C VAL A 74 -17.01 9.48 -17.89
N ALA A 75 -16.36 10.60 -18.17
CA ALA A 75 -14.91 10.76 -17.97
C ALA A 75 -14.56 10.76 -16.48
N THR A 76 -15.29 11.52 -15.66
CA THR A 76 -15.06 11.57 -14.21
C THR A 76 -15.43 10.23 -13.55
N SER A 77 -16.52 9.60 -14.00
CA SER A 77 -16.95 8.27 -13.52
C SER A 77 -15.92 7.19 -13.82
N GLN A 78 -15.36 7.15 -15.04
CA GLN A 78 -14.30 6.21 -15.39
C GLN A 78 -13.03 6.44 -14.54
N LYS A 79 -12.62 7.70 -14.37
CA LYS A 79 -11.45 8.05 -13.54
C LYS A 79 -11.65 7.64 -12.07
N TRP A 80 -12.87 7.83 -11.54
CA TRP A 80 -13.22 7.40 -10.19
C TRP A 80 -13.19 5.88 -10.07
N ARG A 81 -13.80 5.15 -11.01
CA ARG A 81 -13.82 3.68 -11.03
C ARG A 81 -12.41 3.10 -11.05
N SER A 82 -11.53 3.60 -11.91
CA SER A 82 -10.13 3.13 -11.97
C SER A 82 -9.39 3.30 -10.63
N LYS A 83 -9.59 4.45 -9.96
CA LYS A 83 -8.98 4.70 -8.64
C LYS A 83 -9.58 3.81 -7.56
N ASN A 84 -10.91 3.67 -7.53
CA ASN A 84 -11.60 2.79 -6.60
C ASN A 84 -11.15 1.33 -6.76
N SER A 85 -11.07 0.82 -8.00
CA SER A 85 -10.59 -0.54 -8.28
C SER A 85 -9.15 -0.77 -7.87
N PHE A 86 -8.28 0.23 -8.04
CA PHE A 86 -6.90 0.17 -7.54
C PHE A 86 -6.86 0.02 -6.02
N ILE A 87 -7.63 0.83 -5.30
CA ILE A 87 -7.61 0.78 -3.82
C ILE A 87 -8.23 -0.54 -3.34
N THR A 88 -9.34 -0.96 -3.94
CA THR A 88 -10.01 -2.23 -3.64
C THR A 88 -9.04 -3.42 -3.82
N SER A 89 -8.27 -3.44 -4.91
CA SER A 89 -7.29 -4.51 -5.14
C SER A 89 -6.12 -4.45 -4.15
N CYS A 90 -5.66 -3.26 -3.77
CA CYS A 90 -4.68 -3.08 -2.70
C CYS A 90 -5.18 -3.66 -1.37
N LEU A 91 -6.42 -3.36 -0.98
CA LEU A 91 -7.04 -3.88 0.24
C LEU A 91 -7.10 -5.42 0.20
N ILE A 92 -7.71 -6.00 -0.84
CA ILE A 92 -7.86 -7.46 -0.96
C ILE A 92 -6.51 -8.19 -0.96
N ASN A 93 -5.51 -7.66 -1.67
CA ASN A 93 -4.18 -8.28 -1.76
C ASN A 93 -3.43 -8.25 -0.41
N SER A 94 -3.72 -7.27 0.43
CA SER A 94 -3.18 -7.13 1.78
C SER A 94 -3.88 -8.02 2.83
N MET A 95 -4.92 -8.76 2.45
CA MET A 95 -5.64 -9.67 3.34
C MET A 95 -5.22 -11.12 3.14
N LYS A 96 -5.35 -11.95 4.18
CA LYS A 96 -5.29 -13.41 3.99
C LYS A 96 -6.42 -13.85 3.05
N PRO A 97 -6.23 -14.87 2.21
CA PRO A 97 -7.22 -15.27 1.20
C PRO A 97 -8.62 -15.56 1.76
N ALA A 98 -8.71 -16.11 2.97
CA ALA A 98 -10.00 -16.39 3.61
C ALA A 98 -10.82 -15.13 3.90
N ILE A 99 -10.15 -13.99 4.15
CA ILE A 99 -10.80 -12.69 4.40
C ILE A 99 -10.96 -11.94 3.07
N GLY A 100 -9.92 -11.87 2.24
CA GLY A 100 -10.01 -11.14 0.96
C GLY A 100 -11.11 -11.67 0.04
N LYS A 101 -11.40 -12.98 0.06
CA LYS A 101 -12.49 -13.58 -0.71
C LYS A 101 -13.88 -13.08 -0.28
N THR A 102 -14.10 -12.77 1.00
CA THR A 102 -15.40 -12.25 1.46
C THR A 102 -15.63 -10.81 0.98
N CYS A 103 -14.55 -10.10 0.66
CA CYS A 103 -14.59 -8.70 0.20
C CYS A 103 -14.58 -8.54 -1.33
N MET A 104 -14.37 -9.62 -2.09
CA MET A 104 -14.08 -9.57 -3.54
C MET A 104 -15.18 -8.92 -4.40
N PHE A 105 -16.43 -8.98 -3.96
CA PHE A 105 -17.59 -8.49 -4.71
C PHE A 105 -18.17 -7.19 -4.13
N LEU A 106 -17.47 -6.57 -3.18
CA LEU A 106 -17.90 -5.31 -2.61
C LEU A 106 -17.72 -4.18 -3.64
N PRO A 107 -18.71 -3.28 -3.78
CA PRO A 107 -18.74 -2.35 -4.90
C PRO A 107 -17.71 -1.23 -4.78
N THR A 108 -17.32 -0.85 -3.56
CA THR A 108 -16.36 0.22 -3.32
C THR A 108 -15.28 -0.17 -2.33
N ALA A 109 -14.15 0.55 -2.39
CA ALA A 109 -13.05 0.38 -1.44
C ALA A 109 -13.45 0.69 0.00
N LYS A 110 -14.48 1.52 0.21
CA LYS A 110 -15.03 1.80 1.54
C LYS A 110 -15.78 0.59 2.11
N ASP A 111 -16.43 -0.18 1.26
CA ASP A 111 -17.26 -1.30 1.73
C ASP A 111 -16.39 -2.47 2.23
N VAL A 112 -15.13 -2.52 1.80
CA VAL A 112 -14.09 -3.50 2.16
C VAL A 112 -13.59 -3.30 3.58
#